data_AF-A0A836SII8-F1
#
_entry.id   AF-A0A836SII8-F1
#
_cell.length_a   1.000
_cell.length_b   1.000
_cell.length_c   1.000
_cell.angle_alpha   90.00
_cell.angle_beta   90.00
_cell.angle_gamma   90.00
#
_symmetry.space_group_name_H-M   'P 1'
#
loop_
_entity.id
_entity.type
_entity.pdbx_description
1 polymer ?
#
loop_
_entity_poly.entity_id
_entity_poly.type
_entity_poly.pdbx_seq_one_letter_code
_entity_poly.pdbx_strand_id
1 'polypeptide(L)'
;MPSVRIWTPESDYDAKAVLLLSEKLVAHFGIEISINIKGKPDRQIAKKGFSGLKNAIKNYLQEDMCVIFVIDHDGPQAQANRRQEPNSLINQIEKVVKLKEFQGRVHLVEAVNELEAWLLIDCTGIFCYFAQNHHALPKTCKPNLCSRECREKLKQHKTFWRLITKYTTGDTASIEEPEQGSDKGVKEYLIKFSQEIYQVLHPEKHKMDKNSQYREALAPKIAEYIEINDKTLKRSESLTHLGYQLKECVQMIDV
;
A
#
# COMPACT_ATOMS: atom_id res chain seq x y z
N MET A 1 25.01 -0.68 5.52
CA MET A 1 24.06 -0.75 4.40
C MET A 1 23.33 0.59 4.36
N PRO A 2 23.17 1.22 3.20
CA PRO A 2 22.47 2.50 3.11
C PRO A 2 21.00 2.32 3.51
N SER A 3 20.41 3.29 4.23
CA SER A 3 19.03 3.20 4.71
C SER A 3 18.17 4.38 4.26
N VAL A 4 16.90 4.08 4.00
CA VAL A 4 15.84 5.04 3.70
C VAL A 4 14.76 4.91 4.75
N ARG A 5 14.26 6.04 5.27
CA ARG A 5 13.08 6.03 6.13
C ARG A 5 11.83 6.27 5.31
N ILE A 6 10.86 5.37 5.41
CA ILE A 6 9.50 5.63 4.95
C ILE A 6 8.64 6.01 6.15
N TRP A 7 7.90 7.11 6.03
CA TRP A 7 7.03 7.60 7.08
C TRP A 7 5.58 7.66 6.58
N THR A 8 4.71 6.83 7.15
CA THR A 8 3.25 6.82 6.94
C THR A 8 2.53 7.42 8.17
N PRO A 9 2.47 8.75 8.30
CA PRO A 9 2.03 9.41 9.52
C PRO A 9 0.55 9.20 9.87
N GLU A 10 -0.26 8.69 8.95
CA GLU A 10 -1.71 8.51 9.10
C GLU A 10 -2.08 7.21 9.83
N SER A 11 -1.25 6.16 9.72
CA SER A 11 -1.62 4.81 10.15
C SER A 11 -0.41 3.88 10.36
N ASP A 12 -0.45 3.11 11.45
CA ASP A 12 0.58 2.10 11.77
C ASP A 12 0.35 0.77 11.03
N TYR A 13 -0.88 0.51 10.57
CA TYR A 13 -1.16 -0.66 9.72
C TYR A 13 -0.60 -0.42 8.32
N ASP A 14 -0.85 0.77 7.80
CA ASP A 14 -0.33 1.22 6.52
C ASP A 14 1.19 1.25 6.50
N ALA A 15 1.82 1.72 7.58
CA ALA A 15 3.27 1.62 7.76
C ALA A 15 3.79 0.21 7.46
N LYS A 16 3.18 -0.80 8.07
CA LYS A 16 3.61 -2.19 7.92
C LYS A 16 3.33 -2.74 6.52
N ALA A 17 2.21 -2.38 5.91
CA ALA A 17 1.90 -2.78 4.53
C ALA A 17 2.89 -2.13 3.53
N VAL A 18 3.14 -0.83 3.69
CA VAL A 18 4.09 -0.07 2.88
C VAL A 18 5.50 -0.61 3.03
N LEU A 19 5.95 -0.99 4.24
CA LEU A 19 7.25 -1.65 4.43
C LEU A 19 7.36 -2.91 3.55
N LEU A 20 6.39 -3.82 3.64
CA LEU A 20 6.41 -5.07 2.87
C LEU A 20 6.38 -4.85 1.36
N LEU A 21 5.58 -3.89 0.89
CA LEU A 21 5.54 -3.52 -0.53
C LEU A 21 6.86 -2.87 -0.97
N SER A 22 7.46 -2.04 -0.13
CA SER A 22 8.72 -1.36 -0.41
C SER A 22 9.89 -2.33 -0.46
N GLU A 23 9.96 -3.31 0.43
CA GLU A 23 10.96 -4.39 0.37
C GLU A 23 10.85 -5.18 -0.95
N LYS A 24 9.61 -5.43 -1.42
CA LYS A 24 9.36 -6.08 -2.70
C LYS A 24 9.72 -5.19 -3.89
N LEU A 25 9.51 -3.87 -3.81
CA LEU A 25 9.98 -2.91 -4.80
C LEU A 25 11.51 -2.90 -4.87
N VAL A 26 12.19 -2.82 -3.72
CA VAL A 26 13.66 -2.84 -3.62
C VAL A 26 14.22 -4.10 -4.28
N ALA A 27 13.65 -5.27 -3.98
CA ALA A 27 14.03 -6.53 -4.63
C ALA A 27 13.75 -6.53 -6.14
N HIS A 28 12.60 -6.00 -6.57
CA HIS A 28 12.22 -5.94 -7.99
C HIS A 28 13.13 -5.02 -8.81
N PHE A 29 13.47 -3.84 -8.26
CA PHE A 29 14.36 -2.87 -8.91
C PHE A 29 15.86 -3.18 -8.74
N GLY A 30 16.21 -4.22 -7.97
CA GLY A 30 17.61 -4.60 -7.71
C GLY A 30 18.38 -3.54 -6.93
N ILE A 31 17.72 -2.87 -5.98
CA ILE A 31 18.30 -1.80 -5.18
C ILE A 31 18.87 -2.39 -3.88
N GLU A 32 20.06 -1.98 -3.46
CA GLU A 32 20.67 -2.43 -2.20
C GLU A 32 20.48 -1.40 -1.07
N ILE A 33 19.29 -1.40 -0.45
CA ILE A 33 18.95 -0.55 0.70
C ILE A 33 18.17 -1.25 1.79
N SER A 34 18.34 -0.78 3.02
CA SER A 34 17.44 -1.10 4.13
C SER A 34 16.34 -0.07 4.23
N ILE A 35 15.12 -0.51 4.53
CA ILE A 35 13.97 0.37 4.77
C ILE A 35 13.71 0.43 6.27
N ASN A 36 13.76 1.63 6.83
CA ASN A 36 13.28 1.92 8.17
C ASN A 36 11.85 2.47 8.06
N ILE A 37 10.90 1.89 8.80
CA ILE A 37 9.50 2.32 8.76
C ILE A 37 9.13 3.13 10.00
N LYS A 38 8.35 4.20 9.82
CA LYS A 38 7.67 4.91 10.91
C LYS A 38 6.20 5.08 10.54
N GLY A 39 5.31 4.73 11.46
CA GLY A 39 3.88 5.01 11.37
C GLY A 39 3.51 6.34 12.03
N LYS A 40 2.47 6.32 12.87
CA LYS A 40 1.94 7.53 13.50
C LYS A 40 3.02 8.30 14.28
N PRO A 41 3.04 9.65 14.19
CA PRO A 41 3.95 10.47 14.99
C PRO A 41 3.66 10.31 16.47
N ASP A 42 4.71 10.36 17.29
CA ASP A 42 4.54 10.45 18.74
C ASP A 42 3.77 11.73 19.09
N ARG A 43 2.96 11.69 20.15
CA ARG A 43 2.07 12.80 20.53
C ARG A 43 2.78 14.16 20.63
N GLN A 44 4.05 14.18 21.04
CA GLN A 44 4.84 15.40 21.16
C GLN A 44 5.22 16.01 19.81
N ILE A 45 5.47 15.17 18.80
CA ILE A 45 5.73 15.59 17.42
C ILE A 45 4.42 16.15 16.84
N ALA A 46 3.32 15.39 16.97
CA ALA A 46 2.01 15.79 16.45
C ALA A 46 1.53 17.14 17.01
N LYS A 47 1.66 17.36 18.33
CA LYS A 47 1.28 18.63 18.97
C LYS A 47 2.07 19.84 18.47
N LYS A 48 3.32 19.64 18.04
CA LYS A 48 4.21 20.70 17.54
C LYS A 48 4.02 20.98 16.05
N GLY A 49 3.17 20.21 15.38
CA GLY A 49 2.86 20.32 13.95
C GLY A 49 4.13 20.38 13.10
N PHE A 50 4.20 21.37 12.20
CA PHE A 50 5.33 21.63 11.31
C PHE A 50 6.69 21.61 12.03
N SER A 51 6.81 22.28 13.18
CA SER A 51 8.06 22.33 13.94
C SER A 51 8.47 20.96 14.50
N GLY A 52 7.47 20.15 14.87
CA GLY A 52 7.66 18.77 15.30
C GLY A 52 8.17 17.89 14.16
N LEU A 53 7.50 17.94 13.01
CA LEU A 53 7.89 17.19 11.81
C LEU A 53 9.32 17.53 11.37
N LYS A 54 9.63 18.84 11.27
CA LYS A 54 10.96 19.33 10.93
C LYS A 54 12.05 18.75 11.83
N ASN A 55 11.84 18.77 13.15
CA ASN A 55 12.82 18.25 14.10
C ASN A 55 12.95 16.73 14.03
N ALA A 56 11.84 16.01 13.83
CA ALA A 56 11.87 14.55 13.65
C ALA A 56 12.68 14.15 12.41
N ILE A 57 12.46 14.83 11.28
CA ILE A 57 13.21 14.62 10.05
C ILE A 57 14.70 14.88 10.25
N LYS A 58 15.08 15.96 10.95
CA LYS A 58 16.51 16.22 11.25
C LYS A 58 17.16 15.04 11.96
N ASN A 59 16.46 14.45 12.92
CA ASN A 59 16.97 13.28 13.64
C ASN A 59 17.04 12.05 12.75
N TYR A 60 15.99 11.79 11.96
CA TYR A 60 15.98 10.66 11.03
C TYR A 60 17.10 10.75 10.00
N LEU A 61 17.37 11.93 9.46
CA LEU A 61 18.44 12.16 8.47
C LEU A 61 19.87 12.05 9.04
N GLN A 62 20.03 11.83 10.35
CA GLN A 62 21.33 11.46 10.95
C GLN A 62 21.68 9.99 10.73
N GLU A 63 20.66 9.13 10.60
CA GLU A 63 20.80 7.68 10.42
C GLU A 63 20.46 7.27 8.98
N ASP A 64 19.46 7.93 8.40
CA ASP A 64 18.90 7.62 7.09
C ASP A 64 19.35 8.61 6.02
N MET A 65 19.54 8.13 4.81
CA MET A 65 19.94 8.95 3.68
C MET A 65 18.84 9.91 3.27
N CYS A 66 17.60 9.40 3.21
CA CYS A 66 16.43 10.17 2.87
C CYS A 66 15.22 9.75 3.73
N VAL A 67 14.23 10.64 3.79
CA VAL A 67 12.92 10.38 4.37
C VAL A 67 11.87 10.53 3.28
N ILE A 68 11.08 9.48 3.05
CA ILE A 68 9.95 9.49 2.12
C ILE A 68 8.67 9.48 2.94
N PHE A 69 7.90 10.56 2.87
CA PHE A 69 6.52 10.55 3.34
C PHE A 69 5.65 9.77 2.38
N VAL A 70 4.82 8.88 2.92
CA VAL A 70 3.76 8.20 2.19
C VAL A 70 2.45 8.51 2.89
N ILE A 71 1.52 9.14 2.18
CA ILE A 71 0.20 9.50 2.69
C ILE A 71 -0.86 9.12 1.67
N ASP A 72 -2.08 8.93 2.13
CA ASP A 72 -3.22 8.74 1.24
C ASP A 72 -3.47 10.04 0.46
N HIS A 73 -3.72 9.89 -0.83
CA HIS A 73 -4.20 10.98 -1.67
C HIS A 73 -5.72 10.90 -1.71
N ASP A 74 -6.39 11.62 -0.80
CA ASP A 74 -7.84 11.70 -0.86
C ASP A 74 -8.31 12.21 -2.24
N GLY A 75 -9.59 12.01 -2.53
CA GLY A 75 -10.20 12.35 -3.78
C GLY A 75 -10.14 13.85 -4.00
N PRO A 76 -10.22 14.32 -5.26
CA PRO A 76 -9.92 15.71 -5.61
C PRO A 76 -10.62 16.76 -4.73
N GLN A 77 -11.86 16.48 -4.32
CA GLN A 77 -12.65 17.37 -3.47
C GLN A 77 -12.24 17.31 -1.98
N ALA A 78 -11.99 16.12 -1.44
CA ALA A 78 -11.51 15.95 -0.07
C ALA A 78 -10.10 16.52 0.09
N GLN A 79 -9.23 16.30 -0.91
CA GLN A 79 -7.90 16.88 -0.94
C GLN A 79 -7.95 18.40 -1.09
N ALA A 80 -8.81 18.95 -1.97
CA ALA A 80 -9.01 20.38 -2.09
C ALA A 80 -9.46 21.01 -0.76
N ASN A 81 -10.37 20.36 -0.05
CA ASN A 81 -10.82 20.80 1.28
C ASN A 81 -9.69 20.72 2.33
N ARG A 82 -8.96 19.61 2.41
CA ARG A 82 -7.81 19.47 3.33
C ARG A 82 -6.68 20.45 3.02
N ARG A 83 -6.47 20.81 1.75
CA ARG A 83 -5.50 21.83 1.34
C ARG A 83 -5.93 23.25 1.75
N GLN A 84 -7.22 23.51 1.89
CA GLN A 84 -7.71 24.79 2.44
C GLN A 84 -7.47 24.92 3.95
N GLU A 85 -7.33 23.81 4.68
CA GLU A 85 -7.00 23.83 6.10
C GLU A 85 -5.51 24.14 6.32
N PRO A 86 -5.13 25.32 6.85
CA PRO A 86 -3.73 25.78 6.86
C PRO A 86 -2.76 24.88 7.66
N ASN A 87 -3.34 24.08 8.56
CA ASN A 87 -2.66 23.18 9.49
C ASN A 87 -2.95 21.70 9.22
N SER A 88 -3.51 21.32 8.06
CA SER A 88 -3.64 19.90 7.70
C SER A 88 -2.28 19.22 7.57
N LEU A 89 -2.27 17.90 7.74
CA LEU A 89 -1.04 17.10 7.69
C LEU A 89 -0.32 17.24 6.34
N ILE A 90 -1.05 17.15 5.22
CA ILE A 90 -0.52 17.37 3.86
C ILE A 90 0.19 18.72 3.75
N ASN A 91 -0.47 19.81 4.20
CA ASN A 91 0.10 21.15 4.13
C ASN A 91 1.37 21.28 4.99
N GLN A 92 1.42 20.61 6.15
CA GLN A 92 2.61 20.60 6.99
C GLN A 92 3.75 19.81 6.34
N ILE A 93 3.48 18.64 5.75
CA ILE A 93 4.47 17.82 5.05
C ILE A 93 5.02 18.56 3.84
N GLU A 94 4.16 19.11 2.99
CA GLU A 94 4.58 19.89 1.82
C GLU A 94 5.49 21.06 2.21
N LYS A 95 5.14 21.79 3.28
CA LYS A 95 5.98 22.88 3.79
C LYS A 95 7.37 22.39 4.19
N VAL A 96 7.47 21.21 4.80
CA VAL A 96 8.75 20.65 5.22
C VAL A 96 9.56 20.12 4.04
N VAL A 97 8.93 19.40 3.11
CA VAL A 97 9.57 18.88 1.89
C VAL A 97 10.19 20.01 1.05
N LYS A 98 9.55 21.20 1.03
CA LYS A 98 10.02 22.39 0.31
C LYS A 98 11.13 23.17 1.03
N LEU A 99 11.58 22.75 2.22
CA LEU A 99 12.67 23.44 2.92
C LEU A 99 14.02 23.20 2.24
N LYS A 100 14.77 24.27 2.00
CA LYS A 100 16.12 24.20 1.40
C LYS A 100 17.06 23.25 2.12
N GLU A 101 16.98 23.17 3.46
CA GLU A 101 17.84 22.29 4.27
C GLU A 101 17.56 20.79 4.05
N PHE A 102 16.45 20.44 3.40
CA PHE A 102 16.02 19.07 3.12
C PHE A 102 15.95 18.76 1.63
N GLN A 103 16.39 19.68 0.78
CA GLN A 103 16.36 19.52 -0.66
C GLN A 103 17.07 18.24 -1.09
N GLY A 104 16.37 17.39 -1.85
CA GLY A 104 16.86 16.10 -2.32
C GLY A 104 16.93 14.99 -1.26
N ARG A 105 16.58 15.26 0.01
CA ARG A 105 16.64 14.22 1.06
C ARG A 105 15.29 13.93 1.69
N VAL A 106 14.28 14.72 1.40
CA VAL A 106 12.92 14.53 1.91
C VAL A 106 11.94 14.58 0.76
N HIS A 107 11.17 13.52 0.62
CA HIS A 107 10.27 13.29 -0.51
C HIS A 107 8.85 13.07 -0.01
N LEU A 108 7.87 13.29 -0.88
CA LEU A 108 6.47 12.99 -0.64
C LEU A 108 5.97 12.12 -1.79
N VAL A 109 5.38 10.98 -1.43
CA VAL A 109 4.65 10.09 -2.33
C VAL A 109 3.22 10.03 -1.83
N GLU A 110 2.28 10.40 -2.69
CA GLU A 110 0.85 10.29 -2.37
C GLU A 110 0.29 8.99 -2.97
N ALA A 111 -0.30 8.14 -2.13
CA ALA A 111 -0.97 6.91 -2.54
C ALA A 111 -2.33 7.26 -3.15
N VAL A 112 -2.38 7.35 -4.48
CA VAL A 112 -3.60 7.69 -5.23
C VAL A 112 -4.78 6.79 -4.82
N ASN A 113 -5.89 7.44 -4.48
CA ASN A 113 -7.07 6.92 -3.79
C ASN A 113 -6.77 6.57 -2.33
N GLU A 114 -6.16 5.43 -2.06
CA GLU A 114 -5.77 4.98 -0.71
C GLU A 114 -4.64 3.96 -0.85
N LEU A 115 -3.91 3.67 0.23
CA LEU A 115 -2.93 2.59 0.24
C LEU A 115 -3.51 1.21 -0.08
N GLU A 116 -4.79 0.98 0.19
CA GLU A 116 -5.55 -0.18 -0.27
C GLU A 116 -5.42 -0.42 -1.79
N ALA A 117 -5.26 0.64 -2.57
CA ALA A 117 -5.16 0.55 -4.03
C ALA A 117 -3.88 -0.17 -4.43
N TRP A 118 -2.81 -0.01 -3.64
CA TRP A 118 -1.56 -0.72 -3.85
C TRP A 118 -1.69 -2.23 -3.60
N LEU A 119 -2.62 -2.67 -2.74
CA LEU A 119 -2.91 -4.09 -2.57
C LEU A 119 -3.61 -4.67 -3.81
N LEU A 120 -4.51 -3.88 -4.41
CA LEU A 120 -5.34 -4.32 -5.54
C LEU A 120 -4.55 -4.56 -6.83
N ILE A 121 -3.27 -4.19 -6.91
CA ILE A 121 -2.41 -4.50 -8.07
C ILE A 121 -2.33 -6.00 -8.34
N ASP A 122 -2.45 -6.84 -7.30
CA ASP A 122 -2.42 -8.31 -7.39
C ASP A 122 -3.59 -8.97 -6.66
N CYS A 123 -4.74 -9.02 -7.35
CA CYS A 123 -5.93 -9.71 -6.85
C CYS A 123 -5.75 -11.22 -6.68
N THR A 124 -4.73 -11.84 -7.30
CA THR A 124 -4.42 -13.26 -7.06
C THR A 124 -3.82 -13.44 -5.67
N GLY A 125 -2.89 -12.55 -5.27
CA GLY A 125 -2.34 -12.49 -3.92
C GLY A 125 -3.43 -12.30 -2.86
N ILE A 126 -4.35 -11.36 -3.07
CA ILE A 126 -5.50 -11.14 -2.18
C ILE A 126 -6.36 -12.41 -2.09
N PHE A 127 -6.68 -13.05 -3.22
CA PHE A 127 -7.44 -14.29 -3.22
C PHE A 127 -6.75 -15.38 -2.39
N CYS A 128 -5.44 -15.57 -2.56
CA CYS A 128 -4.67 -16.53 -1.77
C CYS A 128 -4.81 -16.26 -0.28
N TYR A 129 -4.63 -15.01 0.16
CA TYR A 129 -4.74 -14.64 1.58
C TYR A 129 -6.08 -15.10 2.18
N PHE A 130 -7.20 -14.78 1.53
CA PHE A 130 -8.53 -15.17 2.02
C PHE A 130 -8.84 -16.65 1.85
N ALA A 131 -8.25 -17.31 0.86
CA ALA A 131 -8.43 -18.75 0.63
C ALA A 131 -7.50 -19.63 1.49
N GLN A 132 -6.65 -19.04 2.33
CA GLN A 132 -5.65 -19.79 3.08
C GLN A 132 -6.26 -20.94 3.87
N ASN A 133 -5.63 -22.12 3.78
CA ASN A 133 -6.07 -23.37 4.41
C ASN A 133 -7.47 -23.87 3.98
N HIS A 134 -8.08 -23.29 2.95
CA HIS A 134 -9.40 -23.72 2.49
C HIS A 134 -9.31 -25.03 1.68
N HIS A 135 -10.21 -25.98 1.99
CA HIS A 135 -10.19 -27.32 1.38
C HIS A 135 -10.48 -27.32 -0.13
N ALA A 136 -11.21 -26.32 -0.63
CA ALA A 136 -11.53 -26.14 -2.05
C ALA A 136 -10.34 -25.68 -2.91
N LEU A 137 -9.21 -25.31 -2.31
CA LEU A 137 -8.02 -24.95 -3.07
C LEU A 137 -7.40 -26.16 -3.79
N PRO A 138 -6.77 -25.95 -4.98
CA PRO A 138 -6.02 -27.00 -5.65
C PRO A 138 -4.97 -27.63 -4.72
N LYS A 139 -4.74 -28.94 -4.81
CA LYS A 139 -3.77 -29.64 -3.95
C LYS A 139 -2.37 -29.01 -4.00
N THR A 140 -1.94 -28.53 -5.17
CA THR A 140 -0.69 -27.79 -5.40
C THR A 140 -0.56 -26.53 -4.52
N CYS A 141 -1.68 -25.90 -4.16
CA CYS A 141 -1.68 -24.69 -3.33
C CYS A 141 -1.54 -24.97 -1.82
N LYS A 142 -1.70 -26.22 -1.37
CA LYS A 142 -1.70 -26.55 0.07
C LYS A 142 -0.31 -26.47 0.73
N PRO A 143 0.79 -26.95 0.11
CA PRO A 143 2.11 -26.90 0.73
C PRO A 143 2.71 -25.49 0.77
N ASN A 144 2.46 -24.70 -0.27
CA ASN A 144 2.97 -23.33 -0.39
C ASN A 144 1.94 -22.46 -1.10
N LEU A 145 1.11 -21.82 -0.28
CA LEU A 145 0.03 -20.96 -0.74
C LEU A 145 0.62 -19.77 -1.50
N CYS A 146 0.05 -19.48 -2.66
CA CYS A 146 0.47 -18.39 -3.53
C CYS A 146 1.89 -18.49 -4.11
N SER A 147 2.51 -19.68 -4.07
CA SER A 147 3.64 -20.03 -4.93
C SER A 147 3.31 -19.81 -6.41
N ARG A 148 4.34 -19.66 -7.26
CA ARG A 148 4.17 -19.52 -8.71
C ARG A 148 3.32 -20.66 -9.30
N GLU A 149 3.55 -21.90 -8.86
CA GLU A 149 2.77 -23.06 -9.31
C GLU A 149 1.31 -22.97 -8.85
N CYS A 150 1.05 -22.57 -7.60
CA CYS A 150 -0.30 -22.35 -7.11
C CYS A 150 -1.02 -21.26 -7.92
N ARG A 151 -0.37 -20.12 -8.18
CA ARG A 151 -0.92 -19.02 -8.99
C ARG A 151 -1.31 -19.49 -10.39
N GLU A 152 -0.48 -20.30 -11.05
CA GLU A 152 -0.82 -20.90 -12.35
C GLU A 152 -2.01 -21.86 -12.26
N LYS A 153 -2.12 -22.66 -11.19
CA LYS A 153 -3.28 -23.52 -10.97
C LYS A 153 -4.57 -22.74 -10.70
N LEU A 154 -4.50 -21.61 -10.00
CA LEU A 154 -5.64 -20.73 -9.81
C LEU A 154 -6.13 -20.15 -11.15
N LYS A 155 -5.23 -19.79 -12.07
CA LYS A 155 -5.58 -19.34 -13.43
C LYS A 155 -6.28 -20.41 -14.26
N GLN A 156 -5.94 -21.68 -14.05
CA GLN A 156 -6.60 -22.82 -14.72
C GLN A 156 -7.99 -23.12 -14.11
N HIS A 157 -8.25 -22.70 -12.87
CA HIS A 157 -9.50 -22.96 -12.19
C HIS A 157 -10.57 -21.93 -12.58
N LYS A 158 -11.45 -22.29 -13.54
CA LYS A 158 -12.45 -21.39 -14.15
C LYS A 158 -13.19 -20.47 -13.17
N THR A 159 -13.71 -21.01 -12.06
CA THR A 159 -14.49 -20.21 -11.08
C THR A 159 -13.62 -19.16 -10.37
N PHE A 160 -12.47 -19.58 -9.83
CA PHE A 160 -11.55 -18.70 -9.12
C PHE A 160 -10.94 -17.68 -10.06
N TRP A 161 -10.51 -18.10 -11.25
CA TRP A 161 -9.94 -17.18 -12.22
C TRP A 161 -10.95 -16.14 -12.68
N ARG A 162 -12.20 -16.52 -12.98
CA ARG A 162 -13.26 -15.57 -13.33
C ARG A 162 -13.46 -14.52 -12.23
N LEU A 163 -13.52 -14.95 -10.97
CA LEU A 163 -13.64 -14.05 -9.83
C LEU A 163 -12.42 -13.12 -9.73
N ILE A 164 -11.19 -13.66 -9.73
CA ILE A 164 -9.97 -12.85 -9.65
C ILE A 164 -9.93 -11.81 -10.79
N THR A 165 -10.18 -12.24 -12.04
CA THR A 165 -10.14 -11.34 -13.20
C THR A 165 -11.16 -10.21 -13.14
N LYS A 166 -12.34 -10.45 -12.56
CA LYS A 166 -13.36 -9.43 -12.35
C LYS A 166 -12.84 -8.24 -11.53
N TYR A 167 -11.89 -8.49 -10.62
CA TYR A 167 -11.29 -7.48 -9.74
C TYR A 167 -9.91 -7.00 -10.23
N THR A 168 -9.33 -7.66 -11.25
CA THR A 168 -7.96 -7.38 -11.75
C THR A 168 -7.94 -6.34 -12.89
N THR A 169 -9.07 -5.79 -13.30
CA THR A 169 -9.14 -4.91 -14.48
C THR A 169 -8.69 -3.49 -14.17
N GLY A 170 -7.89 -2.91 -15.08
CA GLY A 170 -7.57 -1.49 -15.11
C GLY A 170 -6.49 -1.04 -14.14
N ASP A 171 -6.24 0.26 -14.18
CA ASP A 171 -5.43 1.02 -13.23
C ASP A 171 -6.19 1.15 -11.90
N THR A 172 -5.51 0.91 -10.78
CA THR A 172 -6.08 1.05 -9.44
C THR A 172 -6.42 2.50 -9.12
N ALA A 173 -5.77 3.47 -9.77
CA ALA A 173 -6.11 4.89 -9.67
C ALA A 173 -7.50 5.21 -10.28
N SER A 174 -7.99 4.37 -11.20
CA SER A 174 -9.32 4.55 -11.82
C SER A 174 -10.48 4.03 -10.95
N ILE A 175 -10.18 3.44 -9.79
CA ILE A 175 -11.20 3.07 -8.82
C ILE A 175 -11.71 4.37 -8.21
N GLU A 176 -12.86 4.86 -8.67
CA GLU A 176 -13.46 6.11 -8.19
C GLU A 176 -13.46 6.13 -6.67
N GLU A 177 -13.04 7.26 -6.10
CA GLU A 177 -13.30 7.54 -4.70
C GLU A 177 -14.75 7.96 -4.49
N PRO A 178 -15.34 7.60 -3.35
CA PRO A 178 -16.71 7.96 -3.08
C PRO A 178 -16.79 9.44 -2.63
N GLU A 179 -17.76 10.18 -3.14
CA GLU A 179 -18.31 11.31 -2.37
C GLU A 179 -18.72 10.80 -0.97
N GLN A 180 -18.66 11.63 0.08
CA GLN A 180 -19.07 11.21 1.44
C GLN A 180 -20.43 10.48 1.41
N GLY A 181 -20.42 9.17 1.69
CA GLY A 181 -21.61 8.31 1.67
C GLY A 181 -21.84 7.46 0.41
N SER A 182 -20.90 7.44 -0.54
CA SER A 182 -20.96 6.56 -1.72
C SER A 182 -20.36 5.16 -1.45
N ASP A 183 -20.98 4.11 -1.98
CA ASP A 183 -20.52 2.70 -1.88
C ASP A 183 -19.35 2.35 -2.84
N LYS A 184 -18.69 3.37 -3.41
CA LYS A 184 -17.68 3.22 -4.46
C LYS A 184 -16.34 3.79 -4.01
N GLY A 185 -15.56 3.00 -3.28
CA GLY A 185 -14.18 3.31 -2.93
C GLY A 185 -13.31 2.06 -2.96
N VAL A 186 -12.00 2.24 -2.82
CA VAL A 186 -11.02 1.16 -2.88
C VAL A 186 -11.24 0.16 -1.73
N LYS A 187 -11.52 0.67 -0.53
CA LYS A 187 -11.90 -0.13 0.62
C LYS A 187 -13.18 -0.92 0.40
N GLU A 188 -14.24 -0.31 -0.14
CA GLU A 188 -15.49 -0.99 -0.49
C GLU A 188 -15.24 -2.06 -1.57
N TYR A 189 -14.34 -1.78 -2.51
CA TYR A 189 -13.91 -2.72 -3.53
C TYR A 189 -13.26 -3.97 -2.91
N LEU A 190 -12.32 -3.79 -1.97
CA LEU A 190 -11.69 -4.89 -1.22
C LEU A 190 -12.68 -5.64 -0.33
N ILE A 191 -13.60 -4.92 0.32
CA ILE A 191 -14.67 -5.51 1.12
C ILE A 191 -15.53 -6.42 0.24
N LYS A 192 -16.02 -5.93 -0.90
CA LYS A 192 -16.82 -6.70 -1.84
C LYS A 192 -16.03 -7.88 -2.41
N PHE A 193 -14.74 -7.69 -2.70
CA PHE A 193 -13.89 -8.76 -3.20
C PHE A 193 -13.77 -9.89 -2.17
N SER A 194 -13.46 -9.56 -0.91
CA SER A 194 -13.36 -10.55 0.17
C SER A 194 -14.69 -11.30 0.41
N GLN A 195 -15.83 -10.61 0.27
CA GLN A 195 -17.17 -11.21 0.32
C GLN A 195 -17.38 -12.24 -0.80
N GLU A 196 -17.08 -11.87 -2.04
CA GLU A 196 -17.25 -12.78 -3.19
C GLU A 196 -16.27 -13.94 -3.15
N ILE A 197 -15.04 -13.74 -2.65
CA ILE A 197 -14.10 -14.84 -2.37
C ILE A 197 -14.73 -15.82 -1.38
N TYR A 198 -15.24 -15.33 -0.25
CA TYR A 198 -15.89 -16.18 0.76
C TYR A 198 -17.06 -16.97 0.18
N GLN A 199 -17.93 -16.33 -0.61
CA GLN A 199 -19.08 -17.00 -1.24
C GLN A 199 -18.66 -18.09 -2.22
N VAL A 200 -17.59 -17.87 -2.99
CA VAL A 200 -17.05 -18.88 -3.92
C VAL A 200 -16.39 -20.05 -3.19
N LEU A 201 -15.78 -19.81 -2.03
CA LEU A 201 -15.18 -20.86 -1.20
C LEU A 201 -16.22 -21.63 -0.36
N HIS A 202 -17.34 -20.98 0.00
CA HIS A 202 -18.40 -21.54 0.83
C HIS A 202 -19.78 -21.42 0.15
N PRO A 203 -20.01 -22.13 -0.97
CA PRO A 203 -21.24 -22.01 -1.74
C PRO A 203 -22.51 -22.38 -0.93
N GLU A 204 -22.37 -23.19 0.11
CA GLU A 204 -23.44 -23.60 1.02
C GLU A 204 -23.80 -22.55 2.09
N LYS A 205 -22.97 -21.52 2.28
CA LYS A 205 -23.18 -20.50 3.31
C LYS A 205 -23.75 -19.22 2.73
N HIS A 206 -24.98 -18.89 3.13
CA HIS A 206 -25.65 -17.65 2.71
C HIS A 206 -25.19 -16.39 3.49
N LYS A 207 -24.58 -16.56 4.66
CA LYS A 207 -24.06 -15.45 5.48
C LYS A 207 -22.55 -15.53 5.60
N MET A 208 -21.90 -14.40 5.32
CA MET A 208 -20.47 -14.23 5.50
C MET A 208 -20.12 -14.17 6.98
N ASP A 209 -19.02 -14.82 7.37
CA ASP A 209 -18.39 -14.54 8.66
C ASP A 209 -17.73 -13.15 8.62
N LYS A 210 -18.13 -12.25 9.54
CA LYS A 210 -17.59 -10.88 9.64
C LYS A 210 -16.07 -10.87 9.78
N ASN A 211 -15.46 -11.93 10.32
CA ASN A 211 -14.01 -12.01 10.47
C ASN A 211 -13.28 -12.42 9.17
N SER A 212 -14.03 -12.90 8.17
CA SER A 212 -13.49 -13.24 6.84
C SER A 212 -13.53 -12.06 5.86
N GLN A 213 -14.06 -10.91 6.28
CA GLN A 213 -14.17 -9.69 5.48
C GLN A 213 -12.91 -8.84 5.61
N TYR A 214 -12.55 -8.14 4.54
CA TYR A 214 -11.47 -7.15 4.59
C TYR A 214 -11.68 -6.12 5.72
N ARG A 215 -10.58 -5.78 6.39
CA ARG A 215 -10.43 -4.68 7.33
C ARG A 215 -9.01 -4.14 7.18
N GLU A 216 -8.80 -2.84 7.36
CA GLU A 216 -7.48 -2.17 7.25
C GLU A 216 -6.37 -2.88 8.03
N ALA A 217 -6.68 -3.39 9.23
CA ALA A 217 -5.72 -4.14 10.04
C ALA A 217 -5.15 -5.40 9.36
N LEU A 218 -5.79 -5.89 8.30
CA LEU A 218 -5.34 -7.01 7.48
C LEU A 218 -4.39 -6.59 6.35
N ALA A 219 -4.27 -5.29 6.03
CA ALA A 219 -3.43 -4.79 4.94
C ALA A 219 -1.99 -5.33 5.00
N PRO A 220 -1.29 -5.36 6.15
CA PRO A 220 0.05 -5.94 6.23
C PRO A 220 0.06 -7.43 5.88
N LYS A 221 -0.94 -8.18 6.35
CA LYS A 221 -1.03 -9.61 6.09
C LYS A 221 -1.38 -9.93 4.65
N ILE A 222 -2.17 -9.08 3.99
CA ILE A 222 -2.44 -9.19 2.57
C ILE A 222 -1.17 -8.82 1.77
N ALA A 223 -0.46 -7.77 2.17
CA ALA A 223 0.78 -7.33 1.53
C ALA A 223 1.84 -8.44 1.46
N GLU A 224 1.91 -9.35 2.44
CA GLU A 224 2.76 -10.56 2.40
C GLU A 224 2.51 -11.41 1.13
N TYR A 225 1.27 -11.49 0.65
CA TYR A 225 0.87 -12.30 -0.51
C TYR A 225 0.96 -11.58 -1.86
N ILE A 226 1.12 -10.25 -1.88
CA ILE A 226 1.17 -9.46 -3.11
C ILE A 226 2.47 -9.71 -3.89
N GLU A 227 2.37 -9.98 -5.18
CA GLU A 227 3.53 -10.11 -6.07
C GLU A 227 3.84 -8.78 -6.77
N ILE A 228 5.09 -8.32 -6.68
CA ILE A 228 5.59 -7.14 -7.43
C ILE A 228 6.36 -7.63 -8.65
N ASN A 229 5.86 -7.25 -9.83
CA ASN A 229 6.51 -7.45 -11.13
C ASN A 229 6.01 -6.39 -12.12
N ASP A 230 6.59 -6.35 -13.33
CA ASP A 230 6.23 -5.37 -14.36
C ASP A 230 4.73 -5.32 -14.67
N LYS A 231 4.01 -6.46 -14.56
CA LYS A 231 2.58 -6.52 -14.83
C LYS A 231 1.76 -5.93 -13.69
N THR A 232 2.13 -6.19 -12.43
CA THR A 232 1.40 -5.66 -11.28
C THR A 232 1.68 -4.16 -11.10
N LEU A 233 2.93 -3.72 -11.30
CA LEU A 233 3.30 -2.31 -11.20
C LEU A 233 2.62 -1.42 -12.25
N LYS A 234 2.40 -1.91 -13.47
CA LYS A 234 1.62 -1.20 -14.50
C LYS A 234 0.20 -0.82 -14.07
N ARG A 235 -0.32 -1.40 -12.98
CA ARG A 235 -1.65 -1.11 -12.46
C ARG A 235 -1.65 0.00 -11.41
N SER A 236 -0.50 0.48 -10.94
CA SER A 236 -0.44 1.57 -9.96
C SER A 236 0.76 2.47 -10.24
N GLU A 237 0.48 3.64 -10.80
CA GLU A 237 1.48 4.67 -11.03
C GLU A 237 2.08 5.17 -9.71
N SER A 238 1.25 5.35 -8.66
CA SER A 238 1.72 5.84 -7.35
C SER A 238 2.66 4.85 -6.64
N LEU A 239 2.39 3.55 -6.70
CA LEU A 239 3.32 2.54 -6.16
C LEU A 239 4.61 2.46 -7.01
N THR A 240 4.49 2.57 -8.32
CA THR A 240 5.65 2.64 -9.22
C THR A 240 6.50 3.87 -8.90
N HIS A 241 5.87 5.01 -8.62
CA HIS A 241 6.53 6.25 -8.22
C HIS A 241 7.30 6.08 -6.90
N LEU A 242 6.74 5.37 -5.91
CA LEU A 242 7.47 5.01 -4.69
C LEU A 242 8.76 4.24 -5.02
N GLY A 243 8.69 3.27 -5.93
CA GLY A 243 9.86 2.51 -6.38
C GLY A 243 10.95 3.40 -7.01
N TYR A 244 10.55 4.37 -7.83
CA TYR A 244 11.50 5.35 -8.39
C TYR A 244 12.09 6.28 -7.33
N GLN A 245 11.30 6.74 -6.36
CA GLN A 245 11.80 7.57 -5.26
C GLN A 245 12.81 6.80 -4.38
N LEU A 246 12.56 5.51 -4.11
CA LEU A 246 13.54 4.65 -3.44
C LEU A 246 14.85 4.56 -4.22
N LYS A 247 14.78 4.45 -5.55
CA LYS A 247 15.97 4.43 -6.42
C LYS A 247 16.72 5.76 -6.40
N GLU A 248 16.00 6.88 -6.49
CA GLU A 248 16.58 8.23 -6.45
C GLU A 248 17.35 8.47 -5.15
N CYS A 249 16.79 8.07 -4.01
CA CYS A 249 17.48 8.18 -2.71
C CYS A 249 18.84 7.48 -2.65
N VAL A 250 19.04 6.44 -3.46
CA VAL A 250 20.31 5.68 -3.51
C VAL A 250 21.30 6.32 -4.47
N GLN A 251 20.82 6.81 -5.62
CA GLN A 251 21.68 7.40 -6.63
C GLN A 251 22.33 8.71 -6.17
N MET A 252 21.83 9.36 -5.12
CA MET A 252 22.47 10.53 -4.52
C MET A 252 23.76 10.20 -3.74
N ILE A 253 24.12 8.94 -3.59
CA ILE A 253 25.39 8.50 -2.97
C ILE A 253 26.54 8.53 -3.99
N ASP A 254 26.24 8.35 -5.28
CA ASP A 254 27.23 8.16 -6.34
C ASP A 254 27.71 9.49 -6.98
N VAL A 255 27.38 10.64 -6.37
CA VAL A 255 27.75 12.01 -6.81
C VAL A 255 28.47 12.74 -5.70
#